data_AF-A7SYB1-F1
#
_entry.id   AF-A7SYB1-F1
#
_cell.length_a   1.000
_cell.length_b   1.000
_cell.length_c   1.000
_cell.angle_alpha   90.00
_cell.angle_beta   90.00
_cell.angle_gamma   90.00
#
_symmetry.space_group_name_H-M   'P 1'
#
loop_
_entity.id
_entity.type
_entity.pdbx_description
1 polymer ?
#
loop_
_entity_poly.entity_id
_entity_poly.type
_entity_poly.pdbx_seq_one_letter_code
_entity_poly.pdbx_strand_id
1 'polypeptide(L)'
;MAAGDGDVAAVSETLQSMQQQAKKFFEGMQMVSGAPYTCEDARADLFGLSSMVDTLSDNLVGSGLYAIPVDSEIQQLDCQATVRKGLEDAENNRISLQRVQMNSSIINRTMLMPKK
;
A
#
# COMPACT_ATOMS: atom_id res chain seq x y z
N MET A 1 -26.77 -6.44 -3.60
CA MET A 1 -27.14 -7.85 -3.30
C MET A 1 -26.29 -8.26 -2.12
N ALA A 2 -26.86 -8.81 -1.06
CA ALA A 2 -26.07 -9.31 0.05
C ALA A 2 -25.45 -10.65 -0.36
N ALA A 3 -24.15 -10.86 -0.09
CA ALA A 3 -23.49 -12.13 -0.33
C ALA A 3 -24.22 -13.25 0.43
N GLY A 4 -24.49 -14.37 -0.23
CA GLY A 4 -25.13 -15.51 0.41
C GLY A 4 -24.13 -16.30 1.26
N ASP A 5 -24.60 -17.06 2.24
CA ASP A 5 -23.76 -17.96 3.05
C ASP A 5 -22.93 -18.93 2.19
N GLY A 6 -23.44 -19.32 1.02
CA GLY A 6 -22.74 -20.18 0.06
C GLY A 6 -21.53 -19.49 -0.59
N ASP A 7 -21.58 -18.18 -0.79
CA ASP A 7 -20.49 -17.41 -1.40
C ASP A 7 -19.32 -17.24 -0.43
N VAL A 8 -19.64 -16.99 0.84
CA VAL A 8 -18.64 -16.90 1.92
C VAL A 8 -17.97 -18.26 2.14
N ALA A 9 -18.73 -19.35 2.04
CA ALA A 9 -18.20 -20.71 2.11
C ALA A 9 -17.22 -20.99 0.95
N ALA A 10 -17.57 -20.66 -0.29
CA ALA A 10 -16.70 -20.85 -1.45
C ALA A 10 -15.38 -20.05 -1.36
N VAL A 11 -15.45 -18.80 -0.90
CA VAL A 11 -14.26 -17.97 -0.61
C VAL A 11 -13.40 -18.62 0.49
N SER A 12 -14.02 -19.10 1.56
CA SER A 12 -13.33 -19.74 2.68
C SER A 12 -12.65 -21.05 2.29
N GLU A 13 -13.29 -21.88 1.47
CA GLU A 13 -12.73 -23.12 0.93
C GLU A 13 -11.52 -22.84 0.03
N THR A 14 -11.59 -21.79 -0.80
CA THR A 14 -10.47 -21.36 -1.65
C THR A 14 -9.29 -20.90 -0.80
N LEU A 15 -9.53 -20.10 0.25
CA LEU A 15 -8.48 -19.64 1.17
C LEU A 15 -7.82 -20.80 1.93
N GLN A 16 -8.60 -21.78 2.40
CA GLN A 16 -8.05 -22.96 3.05
C GLN A 16 -7.17 -23.78 2.11
N SER A 17 -7.60 -23.96 0.85
CA SER A 17 -6.84 -24.66 -0.18
C SER A 17 -5.52 -23.94 -0.49
N MET A 18 -5.55 -22.61 -0.61
CA MET A 18 -4.35 -21.78 -0.77
C MET A 18 -3.38 -21.95 0.41
N GLN A 19 -3.89 -21.93 1.63
CA GLN A 19 -3.06 -22.09 2.83
C GLN A 19 -2.37 -23.45 2.87
N GLN A 20 -3.09 -24.54 2.53
CA GLN A 20 -2.53 -25.88 2.47
C GLN A 20 -1.44 -25.99 1.40
N GLN A 21 -1.68 -25.43 0.22
CA GLN A 21 -0.73 -25.45 -0.89
C GLN A 21 0.53 -24.60 -0.60
N ALA A 22 0.35 -23.43 0.01
CA ALA A 22 1.48 -22.60 0.44
C ALA A 22 2.31 -23.29 1.52
N LYS A 23 1.65 -23.95 2.48
CA LYS A 23 2.32 -24.75 3.50
C LYS A 23 3.15 -25.87 2.88
N LYS A 24 2.58 -26.64 1.94
CA LYS A 24 3.29 -27.67 1.18
C LYS A 24 4.52 -27.11 0.46
N PHE A 25 4.37 -25.97 -0.22
CA PHE A 25 5.48 -25.29 -0.91
C PHE A 25 6.62 -24.94 0.05
N PHE A 26 6.31 -24.31 1.19
CA PHE A 26 7.33 -23.90 2.16
C PHE A 26 7.97 -25.08 2.88
N GLU A 27 7.20 -26.10 3.25
CA GLU A 27 7.73 -27.34 3.83
C GLU A 27 8.66 -28.05 2.84
N GLY A 28 8.28 -28.10 1.55
CA GLY A 28 9.12 -28.60 0.47
C GLY A 28 10.43 -27.83 0.32
N MET A 29 10.38 -26.50 0.30
CA MET A 29 11.56 -25.63 0.24
C MET A 29 12.48 -25.75 1.45
N GLN A 30 11.94 -26.11 2.62
CA GLN A 30 12.70 -26.31 3.86
C GLN A 30 13.30 -27.72 3.99
N MET A 31 13.00 -28.66 3.08
CA MET A 31 13.57 -30.01 3.14
C MET A 31 15.05 -29.99 2.76
N VAL A 32 15.92 -29.99 3.78
CA VAL A 32 17.39 -29.88 3.60
C VAL A 32 18.04 -31.24 3.30
N SER A 33 17.41 -32.37 3.61
CA SER A 33 17.88 -33.69 3.16
C SER A 33 16.85 -34.79 3.47
N GLY A 34 16.45 -35.59 2.48
CA GLY A 34 15.72 -36.85 2.70
C GLY A 34 14.62 -37.15 1.69
N ALA A 35 13.99 -36.13 1.11
CA ALA A 35 13.05 -36.25 0.01
C ALA A 35 13.33 -35.15 -1.03
N PRO A 36 13.41 -35.49 -2.34
CA PRO A 36 13.65 -34.48 -3.35
C PRO A 36 12.38 -33.67 -3.56
N TYR A 37 12.29 -32.51 -2.92
CA TYR A 37 11.42 -31.44 -3.41
C TYR A 37 12.16 -30.76 -4.56
N THR A 38 11.68 -30.98 -5.78
CA THR A 38 12.36 -30.55 -6.98
C THR A 38 11.93 -29.14 -7.38
N CYS A 39 12.68 -28.53 -8.30
CA CYS A 39 12.24 -27.28 -8.93
C CYS A 39 10.92 -27.45 -9.70
N GLU A 40 10.60 -28.67 -10.17
CA GLU A 40 9.32 -28.96 -10.84
C GLU A 40 8.17 -28.97 -9.84
N ASP A 41 8.37 -29.55 -8.65
CA ASP A 41 7.39 -29.50 -7.55
C ASP A 41 7.14 -28.06 -7.10
N ALA A 42 8.20 -27.27 -6.95
CA ALA A 42 8.10 -25.85 -6.63
C ALA A 42 7.33 -25.07 -7.69
N ARG A 43 7.59 -25.35 -8.98
CA ARG A 43 6.87 -24.70 -10.09
C ARG A 43 5.41 -25.11 -10.13
N ALA A 44 5.11 -26.40 -9.92
CA ALA A 44 3.73 -26.90 -9.87
C ALA A 44 2.97 -26.28 -8.69
N ASP A 45 3.62 -26.15 -7.54
CA ASP A 45 3.00 -25.59 -6.36
C ASP A 45 2.72 -24.07 -6.51
N LEU A 46 3.66 -23.32 -7.10
CA LEU A 46 3.47 -21.91 -7.45
C LEU A 46 2.38 -21.72 -8.52
N PHE A 47 2.31 -22.59 -9.52
CA PHE A 47 1.27 -22.54 -10.54
C PHE A 47 -0.12 -22.80 -9.93
N GLY A 48 -0.23 -23.79 -9.03
CA GLY A 48 -1.45 -24.07 -8.28
C GLY A 48 -1.89 -22.88 -7.43
N LEU A 49 -0.94 -22.23 -6.73
CA LEU A 49 -1.21 -20.99 -5.99
C LEU A 49 -1.72 -19.87 -6.89
N SER A 50 -1.10 -19.66 -8.05
CA SER A 50 -1.55 -18.66 -9.03
C SER A 50 -2.97 -18.92 -9.50
N SER A 51 -3.30 -20.16 -9.85
CA SER A 51 -4.66 -20.52 -10.29
C SER A 51 -5.71 -20.33 -9.19
N MET A 52 -5.34 -20.56 -7.93
CA MET A 52 -6.25 -20.31 -6.81
C MET A 52 -6.42 -18.83 -6.50
N VAL A 53 -5.42 -17.98 -6.78
CA VAL A 53 -5.58 -16.50 -6.73
C VAL A 53 -6.62 -16.05 -7.75
N ASP A 54 -6.56 -16.57 -8.98
CA ASP A 54 -7.55 -16.24 -10.01
C ASP A 54 -8.95 -16.70 -9.59
N THR A 55 -9.07 -17.92 -9.07
CA THR A 55 -10.34 -18.47 -8.56
C THR A 55 -10.89 -17.67 -7.39
N LEU A 56 -10.03 -17.24 -6.47
CA LEU A 56 -10.42 -16.38 -5.35
C LEU A 56 -10.93 -15.02 -5.85
N SER A 57 -10.26 -14.43 -6.84
CA SER A 57 -10.67 -13.17 -7.46
C SER A 57 -12.04 -13.31 -8.10
N ASP A 58 -12.27 -14.38 -8.87
CA ASP A 58 -13.55 -14.64 -9.52
C ASP A 58 -14.67 -14.87 -8.49
N ASN A 59 -14.39 -15.62 -7.42
CA ASN A 59 -15.32 -15.85 -6.33
C ASN A 59 -15.68 -14.55 -5.61
N LEU A 60 -14.70 -13.67 -5.36
CA LEU A 60 -14.94 -12.36 -4.74
C LEU A 60 -15.79 -11.45 -5.65
N VAL A 61 -15.46 -11.39 -6.94
CA VAL A 61 -16.20 -10.56 -7.92
C VAL A 61 -17.62 -11.09 -8.11
N GLY A 62 -17.78 -12.41 -8.27
CA GLY A 62 -19.09 -13.05 -8.48
C GLY A 62 -20.03 -12.98 -7.27
N SER A 63 -19.47 -13.00 -6.06
CA SER A 63 -20.23 -12.92 -4.80
C SER A 63 -20.56 -11.48 -4.34
N GLY A 64 -19.93 -10.47 -4.95
CA GLY A 64 -19.97 -9.10 -4.44
C GLY A 64 -19.27 -8.93 -3.08
N LEU A 65 -18.52 -9.94 -2.61
CA LEU A 65 -17.59 -9.82 -1.47
C LEU A 65 -16.28 -9.13 -1.88
N TYR A 66 -16.05 -8.95 -3.19
CA TYR A 66 -15.02 -8.05 -3.67
C TYR A 66 -15.25 -6.70 -3.01
N ALA A 67 -14.36 -6.34 -2.10
CA ALA A 67 -14.36 -5.02 -1.52
C ALA A 67 -14.33 -4.04 -2.70
N ILE A 68 -15.43 -3.31 -2.91
CA ILE A 68 -15.34 -1.99 -3.52
C ILE A 68 -14.16 -1.35 -2.79
N PRO A 69 -13.11 -0.88 -3.47
CA PRO A 69 -12.04 -0.19 -2.79
C PRO A 69 -12.69 1.06 -2.18
N VAL A 70 -13.10 0.96 -0.91
CA VAL A 70 -13.58 2.10 -0.13
C VAL A 70 -12.46 3.13 0.00
N ASP A 71 -11.22 2.72 -0.30
CA ASP A 71 -10.03 3.53 -0.08
C ASP A 71 -9.34 4.04 -1.34
N SER A 72 -9.67 3.67 -2.59
CA SER A 72 -8.86 4.21 -3.70
C SER A 72 -9.11 5.70 -3.95
N GLU A 73 -10.36 6.16 -3.92
CA GLU A 73 -10.65 7.59 -4.05
C GLU A 73 -10.40 8.34 -2.74
N ILE A 74 -10.78 7.79 -1.58
CA ILE A 74 -10.60 8.46 -0.28
C ILE A 74 -9.10 8.59 0.07
N GLN A 75 -8.31 7.53 -0.11
CA GLN A 75 -6.87 7.57 0.14
C GLN A 75 -6.14 8.47 -0.87
N GLN A 76 -6.58 8.50 -2.14
CA GLN A 76 -6.05 9.46 -3.12
C GLN A 76 -6.40 10.91 -2.76
N LEU A 77 -7.61 11.17 -2.29
CA LEU A 77 -8.04 12.49 -1.82
C LEU A 77 -7.23 12.95 -0.60
N ASP A 78 -6.99 12.06 0.36
CA ASP A 78 -6.20 12.36 1.57
C ASP A 78 -4.72 12.59 1.23
N CYS A 79 -4.13 11.79 0.33
CA CYS A 79 -2.78 12.03 -0.17
C CYS A 79 -2.70 13.38 -0.91
N GLN A 80 -3.65 13.69 -1.80
CA GLN A 80 -3.66 14.94 -2.55
C GLN A 80 -3.86 16.16 -1.64
N ALA A 81 -4.74 16.05 -0.63
CA ALA A 81 -4.95 17.09 0.37
C ALA A 81 -3.69 17.34 1.21
N THR A 82 -3.01 16.27 1.62
CA THR A 82 -1.75 16.36 2.38
C THR A 82 -0.64 17.03 1.57
N VAL A 83 -0.48 16.66 0.30
CA VAL A 83 0.50 17.28 -0.61
C VAL A 83 0.18 18.76 -0.82
N ARG A 84 -1.09 19.11 -1.04
CA ARG A 84 -1.52 20.50 -1.21
C ARG A 84 -1.22 21.34 0.03
N LYS A 85 -1.56 20.84 1.21
CA LYS A 85 -1.26 21.51 2.48
C LYS A 85 0.25 21.69 2.68
N GLY A 86 1.06 20.67 2.36
CA GLY A 86 2.51 20.77 2.42
C GLY A 86 3.08 21.86 1.51
N LEU A 87 2.51 22.04 0.31
CA LEU A 87 2.90 23.12 -0.61
C LEU A 87 2.50 24.51 -0.07
N GLU A 88 1.29 24.65 0.46
CA GLU A 88 0.81 25.88 1.08
C GLU A 88 1.68 26.29 2.28
N ASP A 89 2.01 25.34 3.16
CA ASP A 89 2.87 25.56 4.33
C ASP A 89 4.31 25.92 3.92
N ALA A 90 4.86 25.26 2.91
CA ALA A 90 6.19 25.57 2.38
C ALA A 90 6.26 26.98 1.80
N GLU A 91 5.25 27.40 1.05
CA GLU A 91 5.17 28.75 0.47
C GLU A 91 5.00 29.83 1.54
N ASN A 92 4.15 29.58 2.53
CA ASN A 92 3.99 30.46 3.69
C ASN A 92 5.30 30.64 4.47
N ASN A 93 6.06 29.55 4.66
CA ASN A 93 7.37 29.59 5.29
C ASN A 93 8.39 30.36 4.47
N ARG A 94 8.42 30.18 3.15
CA ARG A 94 9.28 30.93 2.23
C ARG A 94 9.03 32.43 2.33
N ILE A 95 7.77 32.85 2.28
CA ILE A 95 7.38 34.26 2.42
C ILE A 95 7.79 34.81 3.79
N SER A 96 7.59 34.04 4.86
CA SER A 96 7.96 34.45 6.22
C SER A 96 9.47 34.65 6.36
N LEU A 97 10.28 33.75 5.81
CA LEU A 97 11.74 33.88 5.79
C LEU A 97 12.20 35.12 4.99
N GLN A 98 11.58 35.40 3.85
CA GLN A 98 11.89 36.61 3.07
C GLN A 98 11.61 37.89 3.88
N ARG A 99 10.49 37.92 4.64
CA ARG A 99 10.19 39.05 5.53
C ARG A 99 11.23 39.22 6.63
N VAL A 100 11.65 38.11 7.25
CA VAL A 100 12.71 38.15 8.28
C VAL A 100 14.02 38.67 7.69
N GLN A 101 14.45 38.15 6.54
CA GLN A 101 15.67 38.61 5.85
C GLN A 101 15.59 40.10 5.49
N MET A 102 14.45 40.56 4.97
CA MET A 102 14.23 41.98 4.67
C MET A 102 14.35 42.83 5.93
N ASN A 103 13.65 42.46 7.01
CA ASN A 103 13.68 43.18 8.28
C ASN A 103 15.10 43.22 8.88
N SER A 104 15.82 42.10 8.87
CA SER A 104 17.21 42.04 9.31
C SER A 104 18.13 42.93 8.47
N SER A 105 17.93 42.99 7.14
CA SER A 105 18.71 43.86 6.26
C SER A 105 18.45 45.34 6.54
N ILE A 106 17.19 45.71 6.81
CA ILE A 106 16.79 47.08 7.15
C ILE A 106 17.42 47.48 8.49
N ILE A 107 17.31 46.63 9.52
CA ILE A 107 17.90 46.90 10.84
C ILE A 107 19.41 47.06 10.73
N ASN A 108 20.11 46.17 10.01
CA ASN A 108 21.55 46.29 9.81
C ASN A 108 21.92 47.58 9.09
N ARG A 109 21.15 47.97 8.06
CA ARG A 109 21.37 49.24 7.35
C ARG A 109 21.16 50.42 8.28
N THR A 110 20.12 50.43 9.10
CA THR A 110 19.83 51.50 10.07
C THR A 110 20.88 51.59 11.18
N MET A 111 21.39 50.45 11.69
CA MET A 111 22.46 50.39 12.69
C MET A 111 23.80 50.92 12.16
N LEU A 112 24.06 50.75 10.86
CA LEU A 112 25.27 51.21 10.19
C LEU A 112 25.15 52.66 9.67
N MET A 113 23.99 53.30 9.78
CA MET A 113 23.87 54.73 9.48
C MET A 113 24.49 55.54 10.61
N PRO A 114 25.43 56.46 10.33
CA PRO A 114 25.99 57.34 11.35
C PRO A 114 24.87 58.18 11.95
N LYS A 115 24.72 58.16 13.28
CA LYS A 115 23.89 59.13 13.99
C LYS A 115 24.49 60.52 13.75
N LYS A 116 23.77 61.39 13.06
CA LYS A 116 24.05 62.84 13.06
C LYS A 116 23.64 63.44 14.39
#